data_AF-A0A0B8QCJ3-F1
#
_entry.id   AF-A0A0B8QCJ3-F1
#
_cell.length_a   1.000
_cell.length_b   1.000
_cell.length_c   1.000
_cell.angle_alpha   90.00
_cell.angle_beta   90.00
_cell.angle_gamma   90.00
#
_symmetry.space_group_name_H-M   'P 1'
#
loop_
_entity.id
_entity.type
_entity.pdbx_description
1 polymer ?
#
loop_
_entity_poly.entity_id
_entity_poly.type
_entity_poly.pdbx_seq_one_letter_code
_entity_poly.pdbx_strand_id
1 'polypeptide(L)'
;MIKGDDVVIESRSIARVKSEPLAILFSVAIGSIRSDANVEMHGTVIAEGDVLISSKVENYMKVAAEPWYGFKGFAFSVAVGILESDSTTLVSDSATIIGEGDLEVSAYTSDFTYVGALSDAGDKGKLAASVAIHIEHGDTTAT
;
A
#
# COMPACT_ATOMS: atom_id res chain seq x y z
N MET A 1 23.74 -20.10 -7.77
CA MET A 1 23.13 -21.43 -7.58
C MET A 1 22.73 -21.55 -6.12
N ILE A 2 21.45 -21.82 -5.86
CA ILE A 2 20.89 -22.09 -4.53
C ILE A 2 20.57 -23.58 -4.45
N LYS A 3 20.90 -24.21 -3.32
CA LYS A 3 20.57 -25.61 -3.02
C LYS A 3 19.98 -25.72 -1.62
N GLY A 4 18.94 -26.52 -1.44
CA GLY A 4 18.34 -26.78 -0.14
C GLY A 4 17.32 -27.90 -0.21
N ASP A 5 16.72 -28.24 0.93
CA ASP A 5 15.60 -29.16 1.00
C ASP A 5 14.38 -28.43 0.42
N ASP A 6 13.88 -27.41 1.13
CA ASP A 6 12.94 -26.41 0.61
C ASP A 6 13.65 -25.08 0.31
N VAL A 7 13.20 -24.35 -0.70
CA VAL A 7 13.77 -23.04 -1.07
C VAL A 7 12.68 -21.97 -1.09
N VAL A 8 12.88 -20.91 -0.29
CA VAL A 8 12.00 -19.74 -0.25
C VAL A 8 12.78 -18.48 -0.65
N ILE A 9 12.30 -17.80 -1.68
CA ILE A 9 12.80 -16.51 -2.15
C ILE A 9 11.63 -15.52 -2.05
N GLU A 10 11.69 -14.61 -1.09
CA GLU A 10 10.61 -13.66 -0.83
C GLU A 10 11.11 -12.22 -0.81
N SER A 11 10.32 -11.31 -1.38
CA SER A 11 10.41 -9.87 -1.14
C SER A 11 9.12 -9.37 -0.54
N ARG A 12 9.20 -8.62 0.56
CA ARG A 12 8.02 -8.10 1.24
C ARG A 12 8.17 -6.64 1.64
N SER A 13 7.16 -5.84 1.31
CA SER A 13 7.04 -4.45 1.71
C SER A 13 5.77 -4.23 2.51
N ILE A 14 5.89 -3.53 3.65
CA ILE A 14 4.75 -3.16 4.49
C ILE A 14 4.86 -1.69 4.82
N ALA A 15 3.87 -0.90 4.41
CA ALA A 15 3.83 0.53 4.71
C ALA A 15 2.55 0.93 5.44
N ARG A 16 2.67 1.87 6.38
CA ARG A 16 1.54 2.39 7.12
C ARG A 16 1.65 3.89 7.29
N VAL A 17 0.60 4.63 6.95
CA VAL A 17 0.51 6.07 7.17
C VAL A 17 -0.80 6.45 7.85
N LYS A 18 -0.71 7.36 8.81
CA LYS A 18 -1.86 7.94 9.50
C LYS A 18 -1.67 9.45 9.59
N SER A 19 -2.60 10.21 9.01
CA SER A 19 -2.61 11.67 9.06
C SER A 19 -3.96 12.13 9.57
N GLU A 20 -4.01 12.62 10.80
CA GLU A 20 -5.22 13.06 11.50
C GLU A 20 -4.93 14.34 12.31
N PRO A 21 -4.70 15.49 11.64
CA PRO A 21 -4.35 16.73 12.31
C PRO A 21 -5.50 17.23 13.19
N LEU A 22 -5.12 17.76 14.36
CA LEU A 22 -6.03 18.51 15.22
C LEU A 22 -6.03 19.95 14.76
N ALA A 23 -7.16 20.43 14.25
CA ALA A 23 -7.26 21.78 13.75
C ALA A 23 -8.58 22.47 14.14
N ILE A 24 -8.52 23.79 14.17
CA ILE A 24 -9.67 24.67 14.38
C ILE A 24 -9.88 25.41 13.05
N LEU A 25 -11.13 25.53 12.59
CA LEU A 25 -11.52 26.18 11.34
C LEU A 25 -11.03 25.49 10.05
N PHE A 26 -9.73 25.21 9.89
CA PHE A 26 -9.12 24.65 8.68
C PHE A 26 -8.32 23.37 8.99
N SER A 27 -8.74 22.22 8.49
CA SER A 27 -8.05 20.93 8.66
C SER A 27 -7.51 20.43 7.32
N VAL A 28 -6.21 20.10 7.24
CA VAL A 28 -5.59 19.56 6.02
C VAL A 28 -4.76 18.34 6.37
N ALA A 29 -5.16 17.18 5.89
CA ALA A 29 -4.50 15.90 6.08
C ALA A 29 -3.98 15.37 4.74
N ILE A 30 -2.71 14.95 4.71
CA ILE A 30 -2.09 14.37 3.50
C ILE A 30 -1.36 13.10 3.91
N GLY A 31 -1.62 12.01 3.21
CA GLY A 31 -0.89 10.76 3.34
C GLY A 31 -0.44 10.27 1.97
N SER A 32 0.79 9.77 1.90
CA SER A 32 1.31 9.12 0.70
C SER A 32 2.05 7.85 1.11
N ILE A 33 1.79 6.76 0.39
CA ILE A 33 2.50 5.49 0.49
C ILE A 33 3.03 5.16 -0.90
N ARG A 34 4.28 4.73 -0.93
CA ARG A 34 4.87 4.02 -2.06
C ARG A 34 5.53 2.76 -1.52
N SER A 35 5.14 1.61 -2.05
CA SER A 35 5.63 0.31 -1.60
C SER A 35 6.01 -0.57 -2.79
N ASP A 36 7.28 -0.96 -2.83
CA ASP A 36 7.82 -1.82 -3.88
C ASP A 36 8.31 -3.13 -3.26
N ALA A 37 7.86 -4.27 -3.78
CA ALA A 37 8.37 -5.60 -3.46
C ALA A 37 8.63 -6.35 -4.77
N ASN A 38 9.91 -6.45 -5.14
CA ASN A 38 10.31 -7.06 -6.41
C ASN A 38 11.24 -8.25 -6.16
N VAL A 39 10.97 -9.36 -6.85
CA VAL A 39 11.83 -10.53 -6.96
C VAL A 39 12.10 -10.78 -8.44
N GLU A 40 13.36 -10.82 -8.83
CA GLU A 40 13.80 -11.21 -10.16
C GLU A 40 14.78 -12.38 -10.06
N MET A 41 14.41 -13.52 -10.64
CA MET A 41 15.17 -14.78 -10.57
C MET A 41 15.70 -15.13 -11.96
N HIS A 42 17.03 -15.19 -12.10
CA HIS A 42 17.72 -15.56 -13.35
C HIS A 42 18.59 -16.81 -13.24
N GLY A 43 18.80 -17.31 -12.01
CA GLY A 43 19.79 -18.33 -11.71
C GLY A 43 19.24 -19.76 -11.64
N THR A 44 20.04 -20.64 -11.03
CA THR A 44 19.65 -22.03 -10.78
C THR A 44 19.25 -22.23 -9.32
N VAL A 45 18.07 -22.82 -9.11
CA VAL A 45 17.58 -23.34 -7.83
C VAL A 45 17.46 -24.86 -7.93
N ILE A 46 17.99 -25.58 -6.94
CA ILE A 46 17.83 -27.03 -6.81
C ILE A 46 17.29 -27.31 -5.41
N ALA A 47 16.11 -27.90 -5.32
CA ALA A 47 15.41 -28.25 -4.09
C ALA A 47 15.06 -29.73 -4.06
N GLU A 48 15.24 -30.40 -2.91
CA GLU A 48 14.72 -31.76 -2.67
C GLU A 48 13.22 -31.76 -2.32
N GLY A 49 12.65 -30.58 -2.08
CA GLY A 49 11.25 -30.31 -1.75
C GLY A 49 10.71 -29.11 -2.52
N ASP A 50 9.96 -28.25 -1.83
CA ASP A 50 9.18 -27.17 -2.45
C ASP A 50 10.05 -25.93 -2.76
N VAL A 51 9.65 -25.21 -3.80
CA VAL A 51 10.26 -23.93 -4.19
C VAL A 51 9.18 -22.84 -4.20
N LEU A 52 9.30 -21.87 -3.31
CA LEU A 52 8.46 -20.67 -3.27
C LEU A 52 9.26 -19.45 -3.72
N ILE A 53 8.77 -18.76 -4.74
CA ILE A 53 9.29 -17.47 -5.19
C ILE A 53 8.15 -16.47 -5.13
N SER A 54 8.23 -15.49 -4.23
CA SER A 54 7.10 -14.60 -4.00
C SER A 54 7.47 -13.14 -3.75
N SER A 55 6.53 -12.26 -4.10
CA SER A 55 6.55 -10.85 -3.74
C SER A 55 5.27 -10.50 -3.02
N LYS A 56 5.37 -9.61 -2.02
CA LYS A 56 4.23 -9.20 -1.20
C LYS A 56 4.28 -7.73 -0.82
N VAL A 57 3.22 -6.99 -1.12
CA VAL A 57 2.99 -5.62 -0.63
C VAL A 57 1.77 -5.58 0.28
N GLU A 58 1.89 -4.93 1.43
CA GLU A 58 0.79 -4.69 2.36
C GLU A 58 0.77 -3.24 2.86
N ASN A 59 -0.27 -2.49 2.51
CA ASN A 59 -0.38 -1.07 2.85
C ASN A 59 -1.58 -0.78 3.75
N TYR A 60 -1.38 0.20 4.65
CA TYR A 60 -2.44 0.77 5.46
C TYR A 60 -2.37 2.29 5.45
N MET A 61 -3.36 2.94 4.86
CA MET A 61 -3.49 4.39 4.82
C MET A 61 -4.75 4.85 5.57
N LYS A 62 -4.57 5.80 6.50
CA LYS A 62 -5.68 6.52 7.11
C LYS A 62 -5.41 8.03 7.10
N VAL A 63 -6.09 8.76 6.24
CA VAL A 63 -6.04 10.21 6.14
C VAL A 63 -7.40 10.77 6.52
N ALA A 64 -7.49 11.47 7.65
CA ALA A 64 -8.74 12.07 8.12
C ALA A 64 -8.52 13.56 8.43
N ALA A 65 -9.26 14.43 7.74
CA ALA A 65 -9.27 15.86 7.99
C ALA A 65 -10.61 16.26 8.61
N GLU A 66 -10.60 16.56 9.91
CA GLU A 66 -11.78 17.02 10.64
C GLU A 66 -11.41 18.18 11.56
N PRO A 67 -11.89 19.41 11.30
CA PRO A 67 -11.79 20.51 12.25
C PRO A 67 -12.66 20.21 13.47
N TRP A 68 -12.14 20.44 14.68
CA TRP A 68 -12.91 20.21 15.91
C TRP A 68 -14.15 21.10 16.03
N TYR A 69 -14.04 22.35 15.59
CA TYR A 69 -15.14 23.31 15.60
C TYR A 69 -14.99 24.30 14.44
N GLY A 70 -16.12 24.66 13.83
CA GLY A 70 -16.19 25.81 12.95
C GLY A 70 -15.94 27.12 13.71
N PHE A 71 -15.18 28.05 13.12
CA PHE A 71 -14.96 29.37 13.69
C PHE A 71 -15.81 30.41 12.95
N LYS A 72 -16.62 31.17 13.71
CA LYS A 72 -17.54 32.19 13.16
C LYS A 72 -18.50 31.67 12.07
N GLY A 73 -18.87 30.39 12.15
CA GLY A 73 -19.75 29.74 11.18
C GLY A 73 -19.03 29.26 9.91
N PHE A 74 -17.70 29.16 9.91
CA PHE A 74 -16.93 28.61 8.80
C PHE A 74 -16.20 27.34 9.24
N ALA A 75 -16.14 26.35 8.36
CA ALA A 75 -15.31 25.16 8.52
C ALA A 75 -14.84 24.64 7.16
N PHE A 76 -13.58 24.23 7.08
CA PHE A 76 -13.00 23.69 5.87
C PHE A 76 -12.06 22.52 6.16
N SER A 77 -12.15 21.47 5.34
CA SER A 77 -11.38 20.25 5.52
C SER A 77 -10.90 19.68 4.19
N VAL A 78 -9.63 19.32 4.09
CA VAL A 78 -9.05 18.66 2.92
C VAL A 78 -8.29 17.42 3.34
N ALA A 79 -8.63 16.28 2.75
CA ALA A 79 -7.90 15.03 2.91
C ALA A 79 -7.39 14.55 1.55
N VAL A 80 -6.10 14.25 1.46
CA VAL A 80 -5.48 13.69 0.24
C VAL A 80 -4.73 12.41 0.60
N GLY A 81 -5.09 11.30 -0.05
CA GLY A 81 -4.38 10.02 0.03
C GLY A 81 -3.82 9.64 -1.33
N ILE A 82 -2.55 9.25 -1.37
CA ILE A 82 -1.87 8.75 -2.57
C ILE A 82 -1.22 7.40 -2.25
N LEU A 83 -1.66 6.33 -2.88
CA LEU A 83 -1.09 5.00 -2.68
C LEU A 83 -0.54 4.47 -4.01
N GLU A 84 0.76 4.18 -4.03
CA GLU A 84 1.44 3.46 -5.11
C GLU A 84 1.97 2.13 -4.55
N SER A 85 1.67 1.02 -5.22
CA SER A 85 2.12 -0.32 -4.82
C SER A 85 2.57 -1.15 -6.01
N ASP A 86 3.77 -1.71 -5.92
CA ASP A 86 4.36 -2.58 -6.94
C ASP A 86 4.79 -3.90 -6.30
N SER A 87 4.12 -5.00 -6.64
CA SER A 87 4.52 -6.37 -6.24
C SER A 87 4.84 -7.18 -7.49
N THR A 88 6.12 -7.40 -7.78
CA THR A 88 6.54 -8.16 -8.96
C THR A 88 7.36 -9.37 -8.58
N THR A 89 6.97 -10.53 -9.11
CA THR A 89 7.77 -11.75 -9.11
C THR A 89 8.02 -12.16 -10.55
N LEU A 90 9.28 -12.11 -10.96
CA LEU A 90 9.72 -12.46 -12.31
C LEU A 90 10.71 -13.62 -12.24
N VAL A 91 10.34 -14.75 -12.83
CA VAL A 91 11.25 -15.85 -13.13
C VAL A 91 11.65 -15.73 -14.60
N SER A 92 12.92 -15.38 -14.84
CA SER A 92 13.44 -15.18 -16.19
C SER A 92 13.45 -16.48 -16.99
N ASP A 93 13.31 -16.38 -18.32
CA ASP A 93 13.54 -17.48 -19.27
C ASP A 93 14.92 -18.16 -19.14
N SER A 94 15.89 -17.47 -18.53
CA SER A 94 17.23 -17.99 -18.25
C SER A 94 17.34 -18.79 -16.94
N ALA A 95 16.32 -18.74 -16.08
CA ALA A 95 16.28 -19.44 -14.82
C ALA A 95 16.17 -20.95 -15.00
N THR A 96 16.73 -21.71 -14.06
CA THR A 96 16.56 -23.16 -14.00
C THR A 96 16.12 -23.53 -12.60
N ILE A 97 14.90 -24.03 -12.46
CA ILE A 97 14.36 -24.50 -11.19
C ILE A 97 14.20 -26.01 -11.27
N ILE A 98 14.86 -26.72 -10.36
CA ILE A 98 14.76 -28.17 -10.20
C ILE A 98 14.25 -28.40 -8.79
N GLY A 99 13.00 -28.83 -8.65
CA GLY A 99 12.41 -29.24 -7.37
C GLY A 99 11.83 -30.64 -7.50
N GLU A 100 11.92 -31.44 -6.44
CA GLU A 100 11.15 -32.69 -6.35
C GLU A 100 9.74 -32.47 -5.77
N GLY A 101 9.47 -31.30 -5.16
CA GLY A 101 8.17 -30.84 -4.68
C GLY A 101 7.47 -29.83 -5.60
N ASP A 102 6.60 -29.00 -5.02
CA ASP A 102 5.82 -27.99 -5.73
C ASP A 102 6.65 -26.72 -6.03
N LEU A 103 6.40 -26.12 -7.19
CA LEU A 103 6.90 -24.78 -7.53
C LEU A 103 5.75 -23.77 -7.45
N GLU A 104 5.85 -22.82 -6.53
CA GLU A 104 4.96 -21.68 -6.43
C GLU A 104 5.69 -20.39 -6.83
N VAL A 105 5.12 -19.68 -7.81
CA VAL A 105 5.51 -18.33 -8.19
C VAL A 105 4.31 -17.43 -7.98
N SER A 106 4.41 -16.49 -7.03
CA SER A 106 3.26 -15.67 -6.64
C SER A 106 3.63 -14.21 -6.39
N ALA A 107 2.67 -13.32 -6.58
CA ALA A 107 2.77 -11.91 -6.23
C ALA A 107 1.46 -11.50 -5.57
N TYR A 108 1.54 -10.66 -4.55
CA TYR A 108 0.39 -10.30 -3.74
C TYR A 108 0.44 -8.85 -3.31
N THR A 109 -0.68 -8.15 -3.44
CA THR A 109 -0.86 -6.80 -2.91
C THR A 109 -2.12 -6.75 -2.05
N SER A 110 -2.04 -6.10 -0.89
CA SER A 110 -3.18 -5.80 -0.04
C SER A 110 -3.12 -4.37 0.47
N ASP A 111 -4.10 -3.58 0.04
CA ASP A 111 -4.20 -2.18 0.41
C ASP A 111 -5.45 -1.94 1.23
N PHE A 112 -5.26 -1.34 2.41
CA PHE A 112 -6.34 -0.72 3.15
C PHE A 112 -6.17 0.79 3.07
N THR A 113 -7.20 1.49 2.58
CA THR A 113 -7.18 2.95 2.49
C THR A 113 -8.46 3.57 3.03
N TYR A 114 -8.29 4.59 3.89
CA TYR A 114 -9.33 5.51 4.30
C TYR A 114 -8.87 6.94 4.04
N VAL A 115 -9.63 7.69 3.25
CA VAL A 115 -9.44 9.13 3.02
C VAL A 115 -10.77 9.84 3.29
N GLY A 116 -10.84 10.61 4.36
CA GLY A 116 -12.07 11.27 4.81
C GLY A 116 -11.83 12.73 5.13
N ALA A 117 -12.75 13.59 4.70
CA ALA A 117 -12.77 15.00 5.06
C ALA A 117 -14.16 15.36 5.58
N LEU A 118 -14.23 15.91 6.79
CA LEU A 118 -15.48 16.33 7.43
C LEU A 118 -15.35 17.79 7.84
N SER A 119 -16.40 18.58 7.58
CA SER A 119 -16.48 19.97 7.99
C SER A 119 -17.84 20.25 8.62
N ASP A 120 -17.82 20.80 9.83
CA ASP A 120 -19.02 21.25 10.54
C ASP A 120 -18.88 22.72 10.95
N ALA A 121 -19.78 23.56 10.44
CA ALA A 121 -19.83 24.99 10.72
C ALA A 121 -20.64 25.34 11.98
N GLY A 122 -21.25 24.36 12.65
CA GLY A 122 -22.11 24.49 13.82
C GLY A 122 -23.46 25.17 13.54
N ASP A 123 -24.27 25.35 14.60
CA ASP A 123 -25.65 25.89 14.51
C ASP A 123 -25.76 27.31 13.94
N LYS A 124 -24.66 28.07 13.92
CA LYS A 124 -24.55 29.41 13.31
C LYS A 124 -23.84 29.37 11.95
N GLY A 125 -23.80 28.20 11.33
CA GLY A 125 -23.03 27.89 10.14
C GLY A 125 -23.37 28.80 8.96
N LYS A 126 -22.32 29.38 8.38
CA LYS A 126 -22.37 30.14 7.13
C LYS A 126 -21.88 29.29 5.97
N LEU A 127 -20.78 28.57 6.14
CA LEU A 127 -20.20 27.73 5.10
C LEU A 127 -19.39 26.58 5.71
N ALA A 128 -19.68 25.36 5.25
CA ALA A 128 -18.85 24.19 5.47
C ALA A 128 -18.46 23.62 4.10
N ALA A 129 -17.19 23.30 3.90
CA ALA A 129 -16.73 22.69 2.66
C ALA A 129 -15.64 21.65 2.93
N SER A 130 -15.83 20.47 2.36
CA SER A 130 -14.96 19.33 2.55
C SER A 130 -14.54 18.73 1.21
N VAL A 131 -13.26 18.40 1.08
CA VAL A 131 -12.70 17.75 -0.11
C VAL A 131 -11.88 16.54 0.33
N ALA A 132 -12.20 15.37 -0.22
CA ALA A 132 -11.42 14.15 -0.07
C ALA A 132 -10.96 13.68 -1.46
N ILE A 133 -9.66 13.47 -1.62
CA ILE A 133 -9.04 13.01 -2.86
C ILE A 133 -8.26 11.74 -2.55
N HIS A 134 -8.60 10.65 -3.24
CA HIS A 134 -7.86 9.40 -3.17
C HIS A 134 -7.35 9.04 -4.56
N ILE A 135 -6.04 8.84 -4.68
CA ILE A 135 -5.36 8.34 -5.87
C ILE A 135 -4.68 7.04 -5.49
N GLU A 136 -4.97 5.97 -6.22
CA GLU A 136 -4.40 4.64 -6.01
C GLU A 136 -3.94 4.07 -7.35
N HIS A 137 -2.70 3.58 -7.38
CA HIS A 137 -2.14 2.81 -8.49
C HIS A 137 -1.44 1.58 -7.92
N GLY A 138 -1.77 0.41 -8.46
CA GLY A 138 -1.23 -0.85 -7.99
C GLY A 138 -0.96 -1.81 -9.13
N ASP A 139 0.28 -2.26 -9.24
CA ASP A 139 0.69 -3.31 -10.16
C ASP A 139 1.09 -4.58 -9.37
N THR A 140 0.54 -5.72 -9.78
CA THR A 140 0.83 -7.02 -9.18
C THR A 140 1.05 -8.03 -10.28
N THR A 141 2.27 -8.53 -10.39
CA THR A 141 2.68 -9.39 -11.50
C THR A 141 3.47 -10.59 -11.01
N ALA A 142 3.07 -11.78 -11.46
CA ALA A 142 3.83 -13.01 -11.31
C ALA A 142 3.97 -13.67 -12.68
N THR A 143 5.21 -13.88 -13.14
CA THR A 143 5.52 -14.44 -14.47
C THR A 143 6.75 -15.31 -14.44
#